data_AF-A0A4R3L227-F1
#
_entry.id   AF-A0A4R3L227-F1
#
_cell.length_a   1.000
_cell.length_b   1.000
_cell.length_c   1.000
_cell.angle_alpha   90.00
_cell.angle_beta   90.00
_cell.angle_gamma   90.00
#
_symmetry.space_group_name_H-M   'P 1'
#
loop_
_entity.id
_entity.type
_entity.pdbx_description
1 polymer ?
#
loop_
_entity_poly.entity_id
_entity_poly.type
_entity_poly.pdbx_seq_one_letter_code
_entity_poly.pdbx_strand_id
1 'polypeptide(L)'
;MAKEIEVKVLNVDLDEMEERLLKLGAKLVAKEYQINTIFDSKDKYIYNCLNGYLRIREIKDLLTDEVHINLTLKQNIGNKNTRQNIETTTEIDNKYAMISILERLRYYEIGKGSKYRTSYMYEGIRFDLDRWDENTYPYPYMEIEVEKEEDLRKAIEFLKIDRNNISTKSIVGLQQNL
;
A
#
# COMPACT_ATOMS: atom_id res chain seq x y z
N MET A 1 2.58 -13.37 9.33
CA MET A 1 1.18 -13.02 9.06
C MET A 1 0.80 -11.86 9.96
N ALA A 2 0.35 -10.74 9.39
CA ALA A 2 -0.02 -9.53 10.12
C ALA A 2 -1.42 -9.07 9.72
N LYS A 3 -2.15 -8.44 10.64
CA LYS A 3 -3.43 -7.80 10.37
C LYS A 3 -3.20 -6.29 10.23
N GLU A 4 -3.71 -5.72 9.16
CA GLU A 4 -3.63 -4.27 8.88
C GLU A 4 -5.02 -3.65 8.88
N ILE A 5 -5.12 -2.41 9.35
CA ILE A 5 -6.32 -1.58 9.32
C ILE A 5 -5.94 -0.26 8.65
N GLU A 6 -6.45 0.00 7.45
CA GLU A 6 -6.05 1.15 6.64
C GLU A 6 -7.25 1.91 6.04
N VAL A 7 -7.03 3.18 5.72
CA VAL A 7 -7.86 3.94 4.77
C VAL A 7 -6.98 4.74 3.82
N LYS A 8 -7.55 5.13 2.68
CA LYS A 8 -6.90 6.04 1.72
C LYS A 8 -7.60 7.39 1.76
N VAL A 9 -6.82 8.45 1.69
CA VAL A 9 -7.26 9.84 1.66
C VAL A 9 -6.93 10.38 0.28
N LEU A 10 -7.97 10.59 -0.52
CA LEU A 10 -7.92 11.01 -1.91
C LEU A 10 -8.02 12.54 -2.02
N ASN A 11 -7.81 13.10 -3.22
CA ASN A 11 -7.92 14.54 -3.47
C ASN A 11 -7.08 15.37 -2.48
N VAL A 12 -5.88 14.91 -2.17
CA VAL A 12 -4.95 15.55 -1.23
C VAL A 12 -3.78 16.19 -1.95
N ASP A 13 -3.34 17.33 -1.44
CA ASP A 13 -2.02 17.86 -1.72
C ASP A 13 -1.03 17.18 -0.74
N LEU A 14 -0.11 16.39 -1.27
CA LEU A 14 0.83 15.63 -0.43
C LEU A 14 1.86 16.54 0.25
N ASP A 15 2.20 17.68 -0.35
CA ASP A 15 3.17 18.61 0.23
C ASP A 15 2.52 19.33 1.42
N GLU A 16 1.24 19.68 1.30
CA GLU A 16 0.45 20.19 2.42
C GLU A 16 0.29 19.14 3.54
N MET A 17 0.01 17.88 3.19
CA MET A 17 -0.10 16.80 4.20
C MET A 17 1.22 16.56 4.91
N GLU A 18 2.33 16.57 4.18
CA GLU A 18 3.68 16.45 4.76
C GLU A 18 3.96 17.60 5.74
N GLU A 19 3.64 18.84 5.39
CA GLU A 19 3.81 19.99 6.30
C GLU A 19 2.97 19.83 7.59
N ARG A 20 1.71 19.36 7.47
CA ARG A 20 0.85 19.09 8.62
C ARG A 20 1.44 17.98 9.51
N LEU A 21 1.98 16.91 8.92
CA LEU A 21 2.64 15.81 9.65
C LEU A 21 3.88 16.31 10.40
N LEU A 22 4.72 17.13 9.77
CA LEU A 22 5.91 17.69 10.40
C LEU A 22 5.54 18.62 11.58
N LYS A 23 4.50 19.44 11.43
CA LYS A 23 3.98 20.31 12.52
C LYS A 23 3.45 19.51 13.71
N LEU A 24 2.91 18.31 13.48
CA LEU A 24 2.49 17.39 14.55
C LEU A 24 3.69 16.74 15.25
N GLY A 25 4.89 16.78 14.67
CA GLY A 25 6.06 16.07 15.18
C GLY A 25 6.12 14.61 14.70
N ALA A 26 5.45 14.28 13.59
CA ALA A 26 5.59 12.98 12.96
C ALA A 26 7.05 12.75 12.50
N LYS A 27 7.54 11.53 12.68
CA LYS A 27 8.91 11.15 12.33
C LYS A 27 8.93 10.53 10.95
N LEU A 28 9.85 10.99 10.09
CA LEU A 28 10.14 10.32 8.83
C LEU A 28 10.68 8.91 9.12
N VAL A 29 10.09 7.90 8.50
CA VAL A 29 10.44 6.48 8.69
C VAL A 29 11.14 5.93 7.46
N ALA A 30 10.65 6.27 6.27
CA ALA A 30 11.20 5.76 5.02
C ALA A 30 10.91 6.70 3.85
N LYS A 31 11.79 6.69 2.85
CA LYS A 31 11.54 7.21 1.51
C LYS A 31 11.85 6.11 0.53
N GLU A 32 10.88 5.65 -0.22
CA GLU A 32 10.99 4.43 -1.00
C GLU A 32 10.59 4.66 -2.45
N TYR A 33 11.38 4.11 -3.37
CA TYR A 33 10.92 3.81 -4.72
C TYR A 33 10.58 2.32 -4.80
N GLN A 34 9.31 2.02 -5.07
CA GLN A 34 8.80 0.65 -5.08
C GLN A 34 8.39 0.23 -6.48
N ILE A 35 8.71 -1.01 -6.85
CA ILE A 35 8.18 -1.68 -8.05
C ILE A 35 7.35 -2.86 -7.58
N ASN A 36 6.07 -2.88 -7.94
CA ASN A 36 5.13 -3.93 -7.60
C ASN A 36 4.81 -4.74 -8.85
N THR A 37 5.20 -6.01 -8.87
CA THR A 37 4.77 -6.99 -9.89
C THR A 37 3.68 -7.87 -9.30
N ILE A 38 2.50 -7.89 -9.91
CA ILE A 38 1.32 -8.61 -9.44
C ILE A 38 1.19 -9.94 -10.17
N PHE A 39 0.84 -10.99 -9.41
CA PHE A 39 0.68 -12.34 -9.92
C PHE A 39 -0.72 -12.87 -9.62
N ASP A 40 -1.27 -13.63 -10.56
CA ASP A 40 -2.45 -14.46 -10.34
C ASP A 40 -2.43 -15.66 -11.30
N SER A 41 -3.31 -16.63 -11.07
CA SER A 41 -3.55 -17.73 -12.00
C SER A 41 -4.45 -17.27 -13.15
N LYS A 42 -4.52 -18.05 -14.24
CA LYS A 42 -5.34 -17.70 -15.42
C LYS A 42 -6.84 -17.56 -15.11
N ASP A 43 -7.33 -18.33 -14.15
CA ASP A 43 -8.69 -18.28 -13.63
C ASP A 43 -8.90 -17.18 -12.56
N LYS A 44 -7.87 -16.37 -12.29
CA LYS A 44 -7.85 -15.28 -11.32
C LYS A 44 -8.25 -15.75 -9.92
N TYR A 45 -7.67 -16.87 -9.47
CA TYR A 45 -8.03 -17.51 -8.21
C TYR A 45 -7.80 -16.59 -7.01
N ILE A 46 -6.68 -15.86 -6.98
CA ILE A 46 -6.34 -15.01 -5.83
C ILE A 46 -7.35 -13.86 -5.72
N TYR A 47 -7.68 -13.22 -6.84
CA TYR A 47 -8.69 -12.18 -6.87
C TYR A 47 -10.09 -12.71 -6.54
N ASN A 48 -10.56 -13.74 -7.25
CA ASN A 48 -11.95 -14.21 -7.17
C ASN A 48 -12.25 -15.03 -5.92
N CYS A 49 -11.31 -15.87 -5.46
CA CYS A 49 -11.56 -16.83 -4.38
C CYS A 49 -10.94 -16.40 -3.05
N LEU A 50 -9.80 -15.67 -3.06
CA LEU A 50 -9.14 -15.23 -1.84
C LEU A 50 -9.44 -13.77 -1.48
N ASN A 51 -10.16 -13.04 -2.34
CA ASN A 51 -10.39 -11.59 -2.20
C ASN A 51 -9.08 -10.83 -1.93
N GLY A 52 -8.04 -11.17 -2.70
CA GLY A 52 -6.68 -10.72 -2.44
C GLY A 52 -5.86 -10.46 -3.69
N TYR A 53 -4.57 -10.25 -3.48
CA TYR A 53 -3.56 -10.23 -4.55
C TYR A 53 -2.22 -10.76 -4.04
N LEU A 54 -1.45 -11.35 -4.95
CA LEU A 54 -0.06 -11.75 -4.72
C LEU A 54 0.85 -10.78 -5.45
N ARG A 55 1.92 -10.33 -4.79
CA ARG A 55 2.93 -9.47 -5.41
C ARG A 55 4.34 -9.88 -5.04
N ILE A 56 5.26 -9.65 -5.98
CA ILE A 56 6.65 -9.40 -5.65
C ILE A 56 6.85 -7.89 -5.66
N ARG A 57 7.41 -7.34 -4.58
CA ARG A 57 7.77 -5.93 -4.48
C ARG A 57 9.28 -5.78 -4.34
N GLU A 58 9.88 -5.02 -5.25
CA GLU A 58 11.22 -4.48 -5.06
C GLU A 58 11.09 -3.12 -4.39
N ILE A 59 11.86 -2.88 -3.35
CA ILE A 59 11.86 -1.64 -2.56
C ILE A 59 13.29 -1.12 -2.58
N LYS A 60 13.48 0.08 -3.13
CA LYS A 60 14.71 0.83 -2.98
C LYS A 60 14.50 1.92 -1.93
N ASP A 61 15.20 1.83 -0.81
CA ASP A 61 15.23 2.91 0.18
C ASP A 61 16.11 4.04 -0.36
N LEU A 62 15.56 5.24 -0.43
CA LEU A 62 16.20 6.43 -1.00
C LEU A 62 17.04 7.19 0.03
N LEU A 63 16.95 6.83 1.32
CA LEU A 63 17.77 7.34 2.41
C LEU A 63 19.05 6.50 2.58
N THR A 64 18.95 5.17 2.46
CA THR A 64 20.08 4.24 2.66
C THR A 64 20.68 3.67 1.38
N ASP A 65 19.97 3.78 0.25
CA ASP A 65 20.28 3.13 -1.04
C ASP A 65 20.16 1.59 -1.01
N GLU A 66 19.67 1.02 0.10
CA GLU A 66 19.43 -0.42 0.24
C GLU A 66 18.27 -0.89 -0.63
N VAL A 67 18.35 -2.15 -1.07
CA VAL A 67 17.33 -2.78 -1.91
C VAL A 67 16.85 -4.07 -1.27
N HIS A 68 15.54 -4.16 -1.07
CA HIS A 68 14.87 -5.33 -0.53
C HIS A 68 13.83 -5.85 -1.50
N ILE A 69 13.59 -7.15 -1.48
CA ILE A 69 12.58 -7.80 -2.32
C ILE A 69 11.68 -8.64 -1.43
N ASN A 70 10.37 -8.41 -1.54
CA ASN A 70 9.37 -9.10 -0.73
C ASN A 70 8.36 -9.81 -1.61
N LEU A 71 8.00 -11.05 -1.24
CA LEU A 71 6.79 -11.71 -1.71
C LEU A 71 5.68 -11.49 -0.69
N THR A 72 4.54 -10.96 -1.12
CA THR A 72 3.38 -10.71 -0.26
C THR A 72 2.10 -11.27 -0.87
N LEU A 73 1.39 -12.09 -0.10
CA LEU A 73 -0.03 -12.38 -0.31
C LEU A 73 -0.85 -11.49 0.64
N LYS A 74 -1.64 -10.56 0.07
CA LYS A 74 -2.56 -9.69 0.82
C LYS A 74 -4.00 -10.12 0.58
N GLN A 75 -4.74 -10.42 1.63
CA GLN A 75 -6.14 -10.84 1.57
C GLN A 75 -7.02 -9.85 2.31
N ASN A 76 -8.08 -9.39 1.68
CA ASN A 76 -9.03 -8.47 2.31
C ASN A 76 -10.09 -9.25 3.07
N ILE A 77 -10.25 -8.93 4.35
CA ILE A 77 -11.17 -9.62 5.27
C ILE A 77 -12.34 -8.75 5.74
N GLY A 78 -12.34 -7.46 5.39
CA GLY A 78 -13.44 -6.55 5.73
C GLY A 78 -13.21 -5.12 5.22
N ASN A 79 -14.30 -4.39 4.93
CA ASN A 79 -14.25 -3.04 4.34
C ASN A 79 -15.30 -2.07 4.93
N LYS A 80 -15.79 -2.32 6.15
CA LYS A 80 -16.97 -1.59 6.67
C LYS A 80 -16.68 -0.09 6.88
N ASN A 81 -15.81 0.22 7.85
CA ASN A 81 -15.38 1.58 8.14
C ASN A 81 -13.91 1.80 7.74
N THR A 82 -13.14 0.72 7.84
CA THR A 82 -11.74 0.64 7.48
C THR A 82 -11.56 -0.55 6.54
N ARG A 83 -10.49 -0.52 5.76
CA ARG A 83 -10.05 -1.68 4.99
C ARG A 83 -9.19 -2.55 5.91
N GLN A 84 -9.61 -3.78 6.13
CA GLN A 84 -8.88 -4.76 6.95
C GLN A 84 -8.26 -5.83 6.07
N ASN A 85 -6.97 -6.07 6.23
CA ASN A 85 -6.26 -7.07 5.45
C ASN A 85 -5.44 -8.00 6.33
N ILE A 86 -5.25 -9.23 5.85
CA ILE A 86 -4.22 -10.15 6.34
C ILE A 86 -3.10 -10.17 5.31
N GLU A 87 -1.89 -9.80 5.73
CA GLU A 87 -0.68 -9.90 4.91
C GLU A 87 0.19 -11.06 5.37
N THR A 88 0.55 -11.92 4.42
CA THR A 88 1.63 -12.90 4.58
C THR A 88 2.79 -12.46 3.69
N THR A 89 3.85 -11.98 4.33
CA THR A 89 5.02 -11.40 3.68
C THR A 89 6.29 -12.14 4.10
N THR A 90 7.18 -12.34 3.14
CA THR A 90 8.55 -12.81 3.39
C THR A 90 9.50 -12.04 2.48
N GLU A 91 10.69 -11.77 3.01
CA GLU A 91 11.81 -11.32 2.20
C GLU A 91 12.30 -12.47 1.33
N ILE A 92 12.72 -12.13 0.11
CA ILE A 92 13.31 -13.04 -0.87
C ILE A 92 14.60 -12.40 -1.39
N ASP A 93 15.56 -13.24 -1.74
CA ASP A 93 16.88 -12.82 -2.23
C ASP A 93 16.94 -12.65 -3.75
N ASN A 94 16.09 -13.38 -4.49
CA ASN A 94 16.12 -13.40 -5.95
C ASN A 94 14.73 -13.37 -6.57
N LYS A 95 14.37 -12.21 -7.14
CA LYS A 95 13.11 -12.00 -7.86
C LYS A 95 12.88 -13.00 -8.99
N TYR A 96 13.87 -13.22 -9.85
CA TYR A 96 13.71 -14.05 -11.05
C TYR A 96 13.52 -15.53 -10.71
N ALA A 97 14.23 -16.02 -9.69
CA ALA A 97 14.02 -17.37 -9.17
C ALA A 97 12.59 -17.53 -8.63
N MET A 98 12.10 -16.55 -7.85
CA MET A 98 10.73 -16.57 -7.35
C MET A 98 9.69 -16.54 -8.48
N ILE A 99 9.88 -15.69 -9.50
CA ILE A 99 9.01 -15.66 -10.69
C ILE A 99 8.98 -17.04 -11.37
N SER A 100 10.14 -17.66 -11.59
CA SER A 100 10.19 -18.99 -12.21
C SER A 100 9.46 -20.06 -11.39
N ILE A 101 9.54 -20.00 -10.06
CA ILE A 101 8.77 -20.89 -9.17
C ILE A 101 7.27 -20.64 -9.34
N LEU A 102 6.83 -19.38 -9.27
CA LEU A 102 5.42 -19.00 -9.41
C LEU A 102 4.83 -19.44 -10.75
N GLU A 103 5.54 -19.23 -11.86
CA GLU A 103 5.11 -19.65 -13.20
C GLU A 103 4.92 -21.16 -13.32
N ARG A 104 5.83 -21.94 -12.72
CA ARG A 104 5.71 -23.42 -12.66
C ARG A 104 4.53 -23.87 -11.81
N LEU A 105 4.15 -23.07 -10.82
CA LEU A 105 2.94 -23.23 -10.01
C LEU A 105 1.68 -22.63 -10.67
N ARG A 106 1.77 -22.18 -11.93
CA ARG A 106 0.69 -21.60 -12.74
C ARG A 106 0.21 -20.21 -12.28
N TYR A 107 1.06 -19.46 -11.60
CA TYR A 107 0.87 -18.04 -11.31
C TYR A 107 1.72 -17.20 -12.26
N TYR A 108 1.10 -16.25 -12.95
CA TYR A 108 1.74 -15.46 -14.00
C TYR A 108 1.69 -13.98 -13.64
N GLU A 109 2.65 -13.21 -14.15
CA GLU A 109 2.61 -11.75 -14.04
C GLU A 109 1.37 -11.21 -14.80
N ILE A 110 0.52 -10.48 -14.09
CA ILE A 110 -0.72 -9.87 -14.63
C ILE A 110 -0.68 -8.34 -14.63
N GLY A 111 0.35 -7.75 -14.03
CA GLY A 111 0.49 -6.30 -13.98
C GLY A 111 1.74 -5.87 -13.25
N LYS A 112 2.21 -4.67 -13.56
CA LYS A 112 3.37 -4.05 -12.93
C LYS A 112 3.12 -2.56 -12.79
N GLY A 113 3.45 -2.01 -11.64
CA GLY A 113 3.36 -0.58 -11.35
C GLY A 113 4.46 -0.15 -10.39
N SER A 114 4.90 1.09 -10.51
CA SER A 114 5.89 1.70 -9.64
C SER A 114 5.30 2.86 -8.85
N LYS A 115 5.85 3.13 -7.68
CA LYS A 115 5.46 4.28 -6.89
C LYS A 115 6.58 4.84 -6.06
N TYR A 116 6.47 6.13 -5.77
CA TYR A 116 7.21 6.78 -4.70
C TYR A 116 6.34 6.80 -3.45
N ARG A 117 6.93 6.44 -2.31
CA ARG A 117 6.30 6.47 -1.00
C ARG A 117 7.19 7.22 -0.03
N THR A 118 6.63 8.21 0.66
CA THR A 118 7.24 8.79 1.87
C THR A 118 6.40 8.38 3.07
N SER A 119 7.04 7.71 4.04
CA SER A 119 6.36 7.17 5.22
C SER A 119 6.71 7.97 6.47
N TYR A 120 5.68 8.34 7.24
CA TYR A 120 5.79 9.00 8.53
C TYR A 120 5.13 8.17 9.63
N MET A 121 5.62 8.32 10.87
CA MET A 121 5.05 7.69 12.06
C MET A 121 4.76 8.74 13.14
N TYR A 122 3.56 8.72 13.69
CA TYR A 122 3.18 9.56 14.82
C TYR A 122 2.23 8.81 15.75
N GLU A 123 2.57 8.70 17.04
CA GLU A 123 1.76 8.00 18.05
C GLU A 123 1.30 6.58 17.65
N GLY A 124 2.14 5.82 16.93
CA GLY A 124 1.80 4.47 16.44
C GLY A 124 0.91 4.44 15.20
N ILE A 125 0.62 5.60 14.60
CA ILE A 125 -0.11 5.74 13.34
C ILE A 125 0.90 5.95 12.21
N ARG A 126 0.79 5.12 11.17
CA ARG A 126 1.60 5.23 9.96
C ARG A 126 0.86 6.04 8.90
N PHE A 127 1.59 6.96 8.27
CA PHE A 127 1.10 7.79 7.18
C PHE A 127 2.00 7.59 5.97
N ASP A 128 1.43 7.10 4.89
CA ASP A 128 2.16 6.81 3.66
C ASP A 128 1.68 7.74 2.54
N LEU A 129 2.52 8.70 2.15
CA LEU A 129 2.28 9.62 1.04
C LEU A 129 2.68 8.93 -0.27
N ASP A 130 1.70 8.49 -1.06
CA ASP A 130 1.89 7.66 -2.24
C ASP A 130 1.70 8.44 -3.55
N ARG A 131 2.66 8.29 -4.46
CA ARG A 131 2.56 8.72 -5.87
C ARG A 131 2.88 7.54 -6.77
N TRP A 132 1.86 6.97 -7.40
CA TRP A 132 2.04 5.92 -8.41
C TRP A 132 2.49 6.53 -9.74
N ASP A 133 3.06 5.69 -10.61
CA ASP A 133 3.21 6.06 -12.01
C ASP A 133 1.85 6.31 -12.66
N GLU A 134 1.83 7.23 -13.64
CA GLU A 134 0.61 7.73 -14.27
C GLU A 134 -0.21 6.61 -14.95
N ASN A 135 0.47 5.58 -15.47
CA ASN A 135 -0.19 4.44 -16.12
C ASN A 135 -0.90 3.54 -15.11
N THR A 136 -0.41 3.49 -13.87
CA THR A 136 -1.05 2.74 -12.79
C THR A 136 -2.14 3.58 -12.15
N TYR A 137 -1.83 4.77 -11.62
CA TYR A 137 -2.82 5.63 -11.01
C TYR A 137 -2.30 7.07 -10.96
N PRO A 138 -2.89 8.02 -11.70
CA PRO A 138 -2.31 9.35 -11.89
C PRO A 138 -2.49 10.29 -10.69
N TYR A 139 -3.36 9.95 -9.74
CA TYR A 139 -3.68 10.83 -8.61
C TYR A 139 -2.89 10.46 -7.36
N PRO A 140 -2.26 11.42 -6.67
CA PRO A 140 -1.65 11.15 -5.38
C PRO A 140 -2.70 10.83 -4.32
N TYR A 141 -2.32 10.05 -3.33
CA TYR A 141 -3.13 9.82 -2.14
C TYR A 141 -2.26 9.57 -0.92
N MET A 142 -2.84 9.74 0.26
CA MET A 142 -2.22 9.35 1.52
C MET A 142 -2.93 8.11 2.07
N GLU A 143 -2.17 7.12 2.53
CA GLU A 143 -2.69 5.97 3.27
C GLU A 143 -2.44 6.19 4.76
N ILE A 144 -3.46 5.95 5.58
CA ILE A 144 -3.37 5.99 7.04
C ILE A 144 -3.58 4.56 7.53
N GLU A 145 -2.57 4.03 8.19
CA GLU A 145 -2.58 2.69 8.78
C GLU A 145 -2.49 2.79 10.30
N VAL A 146 -3.36 2.03 10.98
CA VAL A 146 -3.53 2.06 12.44
C VAL A 146 -3.58 0.64 12.98
N GLU A 147 -3.17 0.45 14.24
CA GLU A 147 -3.36 -0.83 14.94
C GLU A 147 -4.82 -1.03 15.38
N LYS A 148 -5.52 0.07 15.66
CA LYS A 148 -6.91 0.08 16.15
C LYS A 148 -7.72 1.15 15.42
N GLU A 149 -8.97 0.84 15.08
CA GLU A 149 -9.86 1.78 14.36
C GLU A 149 -10.06 3.11 15.10
N GLU A 150 -9.95 3.13 16.43
CA GLU A 150 -10.09 4.34 17.24
C GLU A 150 -9.01 5.40 16.92
N ASP A 151 -7.81 4.97 16.56
CA ASP A 151 -6.70 5.87 16.24
C ASP A 151 -6.89 6.54 14.88
N LEU A 152 -7.72 5.97 14.00
CA LEU A 152 -8.07 6.62 12.74
C LEU A 152 -8.83 7.93 12.97
N ARG A 153 -9.70 7.99 13.99
CA ARG A 153 -10.41 9.22 14.32
C ARG A 153 -9.43 10.33 14.72
N LYS A 154 -8.40 9.99 15.49
CA LYS A 154 -7.34 10.93 15.89
C LYS A 154 -6.59 11.45 14.67
N ALA A 155 -6.18 10.55 13.77
CA ALA A 155 -5.48 10.92 12.53
C ALA A 155 -6.29 11.91 11.67
N ILE A 156 -7.60 11.65 11.49
CA ILE A 156 -8.51 12.54 10.74
C ILE A 156 -8.60 13.92 11.39
N GLU A 157 -8.69 13.98 12.72
CA GLU A 157 -8.78 15.24 13.47
C GLU A 157 -7.47 16.03 13.43
N PHE A 158 -6.32 15.38 13.67
CA PHE A 158 -5.00 16.00 13.68
C PHE A 158 -4.66 16.63 12.33
N LEU A 159 -4.91 15.88 11.25
CA LEU A 159 -4.60 16.31 9.89
C LEU A 159 -5.75 17.08 9.23
N LYS A 160 -6.85 17.35 9.95
CA LYS A 160 -8.03 18.07 9.43
C LYS A 160 -8.50 17.53 8.08
N ILE A 161 -8.68 16.22 8.01
CA ILE A 161 -9.03 15.50 6.78
C ILE A 161 -10.54 15.59 6.56
N ASP A 162 -10.95 15.99 5.36
CA ASP A 162 -12.36 15.88 4.97
C ASP A 162 -12.72 14.39 4.82
N ARG A 163 -13.75 13.97 5.56
CA ARG A 163 -14.26 12.59 5.54
C ARG A 163 -14.77 12.17 4.16
N ASN A 164 -15.19 13.11 3.32
CA ASN A 164 -15.63 12.83 1.95
C ASN A 164 -14.48 12.34 1.05
N ASN A 165 -13.24 12.63 1.42
CA ASN A 165 -12.05 12.19 0.71
C ASN A 165 -11.54 10.82 1.18
N ILE A 166 -12.17 10.20 2.17
CA ILE A 166 -11.74 8.92 2.72
C ILE A 166 -12.36 7.77 1.93
N SER A 167 -11.52 6.80 1.57
CA SER A 167 -11.91 5.61 0.81
C SER A 167 -11.34 4.33 1.43
N THR A 168 -12.15 3.27 1.40
CA THR A 168 -11.73 1.89 1.73
C THR A 168 -11.42 1.06 0.48
N LYS A 169 -11.51 1.66 -0.71
CA LYS A 169 -11.21 0.99 -1.98
C LYS A 169 -9.71 0.65 -2.06
N SER A 170 -9.40 -0.49 -2.68
CA SER A 170 -8.03 -0.78 -3.10
C SER A 170 -7.63 0.09 -4.29
N ILE A 171 -6.34 0.12 -4.64
CA ILE A 171 -5.87 0.83 -5.84
C ILE A 171 -6.60 0.33 -7.11
N VAL A 172 -6.80 -0.98 -7.23
CA VAL A 172 -7.57 -1.58 -8.33
C VAL A 172 -9.02 -1.10 -8.32
N GLY A 173 -9.63 -0.99 -7.14
CA GLY A 173 -10.98 -0.44 -7.01
C GLY A 173 -11.06 1.05 -7.33
N LEU A 174 -9.99 1.82 -7.11
CA LEU A 174 -9.92 3.23 -7.49
C LEU A 174 -9.79 3.40 -9.00
N GLN A 175 -8.93 2.60 -9.65
CA GLN A 175 -8.74 2.58 -11.10
C GLN A 175 -10.05 2.34 -11.88
N GLN A 176 -10.97 1.54 -11.33
CA GLN A 176 -12.28 1.28 -11.96
C GLN A 176 -13.21 2.50 -12.01
N ASN A 177 -12.88 3.61 -11.33
CA ASN A 177 -13.67 4.85 -11.38
C ASN A 177 -12.95 6.00 -12.10
N LEU A 178 -11.84 5.70 -12.77
CA LEU A 178 -11.18 6.60 -13.73
C LEU A 178 -11.92 6.55 -15.08
#